data_AF-A0A084XU48-F1
#
_entry.id   AF-A0A084XU48-F1
#
_cell.length_a   1.000
_cell.length_b   1.000
_cell.length_c   1.000
_cell.angle_alpha   90.00
_cell.angle_beta   90.00
_cell.angle_gamma   90.00
#
_symmetry.space_group_name_H-M   'P 1'
#
loop_
_entity.id
_entity.type
_entity.pdbx_description
1 polymer ?
#
loop_
_entity_poly.entity_id
_entity_poly.type
_entity_poly.pdbx_seq_one_letter_code
_entity_poly.pdbx_strand_id
1 'polypeptide(L)'
;MILARLSGAGPRSLVVHSVLAAILCQAYVAEARPARCSTSDEGNFKCEFRAMARDGSFQISAPGKPTYTLNMVEPGLAYGFLNLGKGNIPLPGRFIRSPTEKACWENDVTSARICAW
;
A
#
# COMPACT_ATOMS: atom_id res chain seq x y z
N MET A 1 -40.94 -59.79 -16.31
CA MET A 1 -40.28 -58.85 -17.25
C MET A 1 -41.24 -57.68 -17.43
N ILE A 2 -40.93 -56.51 -16.85
CA ILE A 2 -40.47 -55.30 -17.58
C ILE A 2 -41.66 -54.67 -18.37
N LEU A 3 -42.09 -53.41 -18.24
CA LEU A 3 -41.41 -52.16 -17.86
C LEU A 3 -42.42 -51.12 -17.31
N ALA A 4 -41.89 -50.18 -16.54
CA ALA A 4 -42.55 -49.11 -15.81
C ALA A 4 -43.17 -47.99 -16.67
N ARG A 5 -44.03 -47.22 -16.00
CA ARG A 5 -44.83 -46.08 -16.48
C ARG A 5 -43.99 -44.91 -17.02
N LEU A 6 -44.52 -44.28 -18.06
CA LEU A 6 -44.15 -42.96 -18.58
C LEU A 6 -44.48 -41.86 -17.57
N SER A 7 -43.50 -41.02 -17.23
CA SER A 7 -43.71 -39.71 -16.61
C SER A 7 -42.88 -38.68 -17.38
N GLY A 8 -43.52 -37.99 -18.31
CA GLY A 8 -42.97 -36.78 -18.94
C GLY A 8 -43.53 -35.55 -18.24
N ALA A 9 -42.70 -34.88 -17.44
CA ALA A 9 -42.98 -33.58 -16.87
C ALA A 9 -42.01 -32.55 -17.47
N GLY A 10 -42.49 -31.72 -18.40
CA GLY A 10 -41.98 -30.34 -18.51
C GLY A 10 -42.65 -29.53 -17.40
N PRO A 11 -42.03 -28.51 -16.77
CA PRO A 11 -42.07 -27.19 -17.39
C PRO A 11 -41.02 -26.14 -16.91
N ARG A 12 -40.77 -25.12 -17.76
CA ARG A 12 -40.75 -23.69 -17.39
C ARG A 12 -39.88 -23.18 -16.21
N SER A 13 -38.62 -23.62 -16.06
CA SER A 13 -37.79 -23.08 -14.96
C SER A 13 -36.32 -22.84 -15.30
N LEU A 14 -36.04 -22.16 -16.41
CA LEU A 14 -34.65 -21.83 -16.79
C LEU A 14 -34.38 -20.34 -17.05
N VAL A 15 -35.41 -19.48 -17.09
CA VAL A 15 -35.19 -18.06 -17.44
C VAL A 15 -34.96 -17.16 -16.21
N VAL A 16 -35.35 -17.60 -15.00
CA VAL A 16 -35.35 -16.74 -13.79
C VAL A 16 -33.99 -16.70 -13.06
N HIS A 17 -33.10 -17.67 -13.31
CA HIS A 17 -31.83 -17.76 -12.56
C HIS A 17 -30.69 -16.89 -13.13
N SER A 18 -30.85 -16.30 -14.32
CA SER A 18 -29.73 -15.64 -15.01
C SER A 18 -29.52 -14.17 -14.63
N VAL A 19 -30.45 -13.55 -13.89
CA VAL A 19 -30.36 -12.11 -13.54
C VAL A 19 -29.69 -11.88 -12.18
N LEU A 20 -29.73 -12.85 -11.26
CA LEU A 20 -29.21 -12.67 -9.89
C LEU A 20 -27.67 -12.71 -9.82
N ALA A 21 -26.99 -13.32 -10.80
CA ALA A 21 -25.53 -13.45 -10.82
C ALA A 21 -24.79 -12.17 -11.25
N ALA A 22 -25.48 -11.21 -11.88
CA ALA A 22 -24.84 -10.01 -12.45
C ALA A 22 -24.63 -8.87 -11.42
N ILE A 23 -25.20 -8.97 -10.22
CA ILE A 23 -25.26 -7.83 -9.26
C ILE A 23 -24.08 -7.81 -8.26
N LEU A 24 -23.29 -8.89 -8.16
CA LEU A 24 -22.26 -9.03 -7.10
C LEU A 24 -20.87 -8.47 -7.44
N CYS A 25 -20.66 -7.89 -8.63
CA CYS A 25 -19.35 -7.34 -9.05
C CYS A 25 -19.31 -5.80 -9.02
N GLN A 26 -19.94 -5.15 -8.04
CA GLN A 26 -19.57 -3.78 -7.71
C GLN A 26 -18.22 -3.80 -6.98
N ALA A 27 -17.13 -3.89 -7.75
CA ALA A 27 -15.79 -3.71 -7.25
C ALA A 27 -15.68 -2.29 -6.69
N TYR A 28 -15.80 -2.16 -5.37
CA TYR A 28 -15.47 -0.94 -4.67
C TYR A 28 -13.99 -0.68 -4.92
N VAL A 29 -13.67 0.32 -5.74
CA VAL A 29 -12.30 0.82 -5.87
C VAL A 29 -12.00 1.48 -4.53
N ALA A 30 -11.31 0.75 -3.66
CA ALA A 30 -10.82 1.30 -2.41
C ALA A 30 -9.74 2.32 -2.75
N GLU A 31 -10.14 3.59 -2.91
CA GLU A 31 -9.20 4.70 -2.98
C GLU A 31 -8.59 4.86 -1.58
N ALA A 32 -7.36 4.37 -1.40
CA ALA A 32 -6.62 4.60 -0.18
C ALA A 32 -6.51 6.11 0.05
N ARG A 33 -6.84 6.58 1.26
CA ARG A 33 -6.70 8.00 1.60
C ARG A 33 -5.28 8.46 1.26
N PRO A 34 -5.11 9.63 0.62
CA PRO A 34 -3.79 10.11 0.24
C PRO A 34 -2.92 10.26 1.48
N ALA A 35 -1.73 9.67 1.45
CA ALA A 35 -0.80 9.70 2.57
C ALA A 35 -0.31 11.13 2.83
N ARG A 36 0.01 11.37 4.09
CA ARG A 36 0.64 12.60 4.57
C ARG A 36 2.05 12.25 5.01
N CYS A 37 3.00 13.06 4.56
CA CYS A 37 4.41 12.87 4.90
C CYS A 37 4.99 14.12 5.51
N SER A 38 6.07 13.94 6.25
CA SER A 38 6.88 15.04 6.74
C SER A 38 8.35 14.67 6.70
N THR A 39 9.19 15.63 6.35
CA THR A 39 10.65 15.51 6.43
C THR A 39 11.20 16.74 7.15
N SER A 40 12.39 16.62 7.75
CA SER A 40 13.03 17.77 8.40
C SER A 40 13.23 18.95 7.44
N ASP A 41 13.50 18.69 6.15
CA ASP A 41 13.81 19.74 5.18
C ASP A 41 12.55 20.32 4.50
N GLU A 42 11.47 19.56 4.34
CA GLU A 42 10.27 19.99 3.60
C GLU A 42 9.02 20.21 4.45
N GLY A 43 9.06 19.86 5.73
CA GLY A 43 7.89 19.90 6.61
C GLY A 43 6.76 19.00 6.10
N ASN A 44 5.50 19.35 6.40
CA ASN A 44 4.36 18.49 6.08
C ASN A 44 3.88 18.66 4.62
N PHE A 45 3.70 17.56 3.89
CA PHE A 45 3.19 17.55 2.52
C PHE A 45 2.27 16.37 2.22
N LYS A 46 1.48 16.48 1.13
CA LYS A 46 0.76 15.35 0.56
C LYS A 46 1.75 14.51 -0.24
N CYS A 47 1.73 13.20 -0.05
CA CYS A 47 2.68 12.28 -0.67
C CYS A 47 1.98 11.01 -1.16
N GLU A 48 2.66 10.31 -2.06
CA GLU A 48 2.40 8.89 -2.30
C GLU A 48 3.30 8.07 -1.39
N PHE A 49 2.69 7.19 -0.60
CA PHE A 49 3.39 6.18 0.18
C PHE A 49 3.32 4.85 -0.58
N ARG A 50 4.46 4.19 -0.75
CA ARG A 50 4.55 2.88 -1.38
C ARG A 50 5.36 1.93 -0.50
N ALA A 51 4.73 0.87 -0.02
CA ALA A 51 5.46 -0.25 0.57
C ALA A 51 6.26 -0.98 -0.52
N MET A 52 7.54 -1.22 -0.26
CA MET A 52 8.48 -1.79 -1.24
C MET A 52 8.69 -3.29 -1.05
N ALA A 53 8.68 -3.76 0.21
CA ALA A 53 8.82 -5.17 0.56
C ALA A 53 8.03 -5.50 1.84
N ARG A 54 7.98 -6.78 2.21
CA ARG A 54 7.23 -7.28 3.39
C ARG A 54 7.99 -7.10 4.72
N ASP A 55 9.19 -6.54 4.66
CA ASP A 55 10.07 -6.21 5.81
C ASP A 55 9.75 -4.83 6.42
N GLY A 56 8.82 -4.08 5.82
CA GLY A 56 8.46 -2.73 6.21
C GLY A 56 9.11 -1.64 5.36
N SER A 57 10.06 -1.98 4.48
CA SER A 57 10.71 -1.04 3.56
C SER A 57 9.67 -0.24 2.78
N PHE A 58 9.87 1.06 2.65
CA PHE A 58 8.92 1.94 1.98
C PHE A 58 9.59 3.08 1.24
N GLN A 59 8.82 3.68 0.35
CA GLN A 59 9.16 4.88 -0.40
C GLN A 59 8.07 5.93 -0.21
N ILE A 60 8.49 7.19 -0.06
CA ILE A 60 7.62 8.35 -0.14
C ILE A 60 8.05 9.24 -1.30
N SER A 61 7.08 9.74 -2.05
CA SER A 61 7.32 10.66 -3.16
C SER A 61 6.21 11.70 -3.25
N ALA A 62 6.52 12.84 -3.86
CA ALA A 62 5.54 13.87 -4.17
C ALA A 62 6.03 14.70 -5.37
N PRO A 63 5.11 15.25 -6.19
CA PRO A 63 5.49 16.11 -7.31
C PRO A 63 6.37 17.28 -6.86
N GLY A 64 7.51 17.47 -7.55
CA GLY A 64 8.46 18.55 -7.24
C GLY A 64 9.27 18.37 -5.95
N LYS A 65 9.20 17.19 -5.31
CA LYS A 65 9.99 16.86 -4.11
C LYS A 65 10.93 15.69 -4.38
N PRO A 66 12.02 15.55 -3.62
CA PRO A 66 12.81 14.34 -3.61
C PRO A 66 11.97 13.12 -3.25
N THR A 67 12.38 11.96 -3.77
CA THR A 67 11.84 10.67 -3.34
C THR A 67 12.72 10.12 -2.23
N TYR A 68 12.13 9.79 -1.09
CA TYR A 68 12.84 9.17 0.02
C TYR A 68 12.50 7.70 0.09
N THR A 69 13.51 6.85 0.28
CA THR A 69 13.32 5.41 0.47
C THR A 69 13.98 4.99 1.78
N LEU A 70 13.25 4.28 2.64
CA LEU A 70 13.82 3.59 3.79
C LEU A 70 13.84 2.09 3.51
N ASN A 71 15.05 1.52 3.52
CA ASN A 71 15.27 0.09 3.38
C ASN A 71 15.53 -0.52 4.75
N MET A 72 14.68 -1.45 5.15
CA MET A 72 14.68 -2.02 6.49
C MET A 72 15.77 -3.08 6.57
N VAL A 73 16.58 -2.98 7.61
CA VAL A 73 17.61 -3.98 7.93
C VAL A 73 17.04 -4.97 8.94
N GLU A 74 16.34 -4.45 9.93
CA GLU A 74 15.62 -5.20 10.96
C GLU A 74 14.43 -4.36 11.46
N PRO A 75 13.48 -4.95 12.22
CA PRO A 75 12.34 -4.21 12.72
C PRO A 75 12.74 -2.96 13.53
N GLY A 76 12.40 -1.78 13.00
CA GLY A 76 12.68 -0.50 13.64
C GLY A 76 14.02 0.14 13.29
N LEU A 77 14.80 -0.45 12.38
CA LEU A 77 16.08 0.09 11.91
C LEU A 77 16.19 0.01 10.38
N ALA A 78 16.56 1.11 9.74
CA ALA A 78 16.61 1.24 8.29
C ALA A 78 17.82 2.07 7.82
N TYR A 79 18.16 1.95 6.54
CA TYR A 79 19.02 2.91 5.83
C TYR A 79 18.18 3.75 4.87
N GLY A 80 18.45 5.05 4.84
CA GLY A 80 17.73 6.01 4.03
C GLY A 80 18.43 6.35 2.73
N PHE A 81 17.64 6.58 1.68
CA PHE A 81 18.12 7.01 0.38
C PHE A 81 17.26 8.16 -0.14
N LEU A 82 17.90 9.11 -0.80
CA LEU A 82 17.29 10.23 -1.49
C LEU A 82 17.42 10.05 -3.00
N ASN A 83 16.36 10.29 -3.76
CA ASN A 83 16.41 10.32 -5.21
C ASN A 83 15.91 11.65 -5.76
N LEU A 84 16.79 12.34 -6.48
CA LEU A 84 16.56 13.65 -7.11
C LEU A 84 16.31 13.54 -8.62
N GLY A 85 15.89 12.36 -9.10
CA GLY A 85 15.67 12.06 -10.52
C GLY A 85 16.89 11.47 -11.26
N LYS A 86 18.03 11.31 -10.59
CA LYS A 86 19.29 10.79 -11.17
C LYS A 86 19.77 9.47 -10.55
N GLY A 87 18.97 8.89 -9.66
CA GLY A 87 19.33 7.69 -8.90
C GLY A 87 19.35 7.94 -7.39
N ASN A 88 19.62 6.86 -6.64
CA ASN A 88 19.59 6.87 -5.19
C ASN A 88 20.94 7.36 -4.62
N ILE A 89 20.87 8.33 -3.73
CA ILE A 89 21.98 8.88 -2.94
C ILE A 89 21.76 8.40 -1.49
N PRO A 90 22.72 7.70 -0.87
CA PRO A 90 22.57 7.26 0.51
C PRO A 90 22.56 8.47 1.45
N LEU A 91 21.62 8.47 2.39
CA LEU A 91 21.62 9.41 3.51
C LEU A 91 22.60 8.92 4.58
N PRO A 92 23.28 9.82 5.31
CA PRO A 92 24.19 9.44 6.39
C PRO A 92 23.47 8.67 7.49
N GLY A 93 24.17 7.75 8.17
CA GLY A 93 23.66 7.08 9.36
C GLY A 93 22.48 6.13 9.12
N ARG A 94 21.89 5.67 10.21
CA ARG A 94 20.72 4.78 10.25
C ARG A 94 19.50 5.58 10.66
N PHE A 95 18.35 5.15 10.19
CA PHE A 95 17.05 5.64 10.61
C PHE A 95 16.45 4.66 11.62
N ILE A 96 16.20 5.15 12.83
CA ILE A 96 15.60 4.41 13.93
C ILE A 96 14.14 4.83 14.04
N ARG A 97 13.23 3.87 14.13
CA ARG A 97 11.79 4.16 14.27
C ARG A 97 11.52 4.78 15.64
N SER A 98 10.84 5.93 15.65
CA SER A 98 10.55 6.64 16.89
C SER A 98 9.66 5.81 17.83
N PRO A 99 9.99 5.75 19.14
CA PRO A 99 9.20 4.99 20.10
C PRO A 99 7.87 5.67 20.42
N THR A 100 7.80 7.00 20.37
CA THR A 100 6.61 7.80 20.67
C THR A 100 5.80 8.14 19.41
N GLU A 101 6.46 8.36 18.28
CA GLU A 101 5.81 8.73 17.02
C GLU A 101 5.99 7.63 15.96
N LYS A 102 5.14 6.61 15.99
CA LYS A 102 5.29 5.40 15.16
C LYS A 102 5.32 5.64 13.65
N ALA A 103 4.82 6.77 13.17
CA ALA A 103 4.89 7.19 11.78
C ALA A 103 6.29 7.69 11.36
N CYS A 104 7.15 8.00 12.33
CA CYS A 104 8.40 8.72 12.13
C CYS A 104 9.64 7.86 12.37
N TRP A 105 10.67 8.22 11.61
CA TRP A 105 12.00 7.63 11.62
C TRP A 105 13.01 8.74 11.81
N GLU A 106 13.91 8.56 12.77
CA GLU A 106 14.88 9.54 13.22
C GLU A 106 16.28 9.06 12.85
N ASN A 107 17.08 9.94 12.27
CA ASN A 107 18.45 9.61 11.93
C ASN A 107 19.34 9.63 13.18
N ASP A 108 20.22 8.64 13.33
CA ASP A 108 21.07 8.50 14.51
C ASP A 108 22.39 9.31 14.44
N VAL A 109 22.69 9.91 13.28
CA VAL A 109 23.90 10.71 13.06
C VAL A 109 23.58 12.19 12.79
N THR A 110 22.40 12.48 12.25
CA THR A 110 21.97 13.83 11.81
C THR A 110 20.60 14.18 12.39
N SER A 111 20.14 15.42 12.18
CA SER A 111 18.78 15.84 12.57
C SER A 111 17.72 15.49 11.51
N ALA A 112 18.04 14.63 10.54
CA ALA A 112 17.09 14.20 9.53
C ALA A 112 16.00 13.33 10.15
N ARG A 113 14.75 13.62 9.80
CA ARG A 113 13.55 12.92 10.25
C ARG A 113 12.65 12.70 9.06
N ILE A 114 12.04 11.52 8.98
CA ILE A 114 11.10 11.15 7.90
C ILE A 114 9.86 10.52 8.54
N CYS A 115 8.68 11.06 8.26
CA CYS A 115 7.40 10.60 8.76
C CYS A 115 6.42 10.31 7.63
N ALA A 116 5.58 9.27 7.77
CA ALA A 116 4.50 8.94 6.84
C ALA A 116 3.28 8.35 7.57
N TRP A 117 2.08 8.88 7.30
CA TRP A 117 0.81 8.46 7.93
C TRP A 117 -0.42 8.63 7.03
#